data_AF-A0A1G1GZN5-F1
#
_entry.id   AF-A0A1G1GZN5-F1
#
_cell.length_a   1.000
_cell.length_b   1.000
_cell.length_c   1.000
_cell.angle_alpha   90.00
_cell.angle_beta   90.00
_cell.angle_gamma   90.00
#
_symmetry.space_group_name_H-M   'P 1'
#
loop_
_entity.id
_entity.type
_entity.pdbx_description
1 polymer ?
#
loop_
_entity_poly.entity_id
_entity_poly.type
_entity_poly.pdbx_seq_one_letter_code
_entity_poly.pdbx_strand_id
1 'polypeptide(L)' 'MRSVFLLWHTHDLPDGGEDAKLLGVYSSRHLAEKKIEEKYRNLAALEGDGDFVIDEYEVDQDNWEDDSFVAAPAGGNA' A
#
# COMPACT_ATOMS: atom_id res chain seq x y z
N MET A 1 -18.83 -5.96 -8.35
CA MET A 1 -17.37 -5.66 -8.38
C MET A 1 -16.80 -6.14 -7.06
N ARG A 2 -15.58 -6.69 -7.05
CA ARG A 2 -14.95 -7.23 -5.84
C ARG A 2 -13.79 -6.32 -5.48
N SER A 3 -13.88 -5.64 -4.34
CA SER A 3 -12.77 -4.87 -3.79
C SER A 3 -11.89 -5.73 -2.88
N VAL A 4 -10.63 -5.36 -2.80
CA VAL A 4 -9.67 -5.79 -1.78
C VAL A 4 -9.11 -4.57 -1.09
N PHE A 5 -8.57 -4.77 0.11
CA PHE A 5 -8.04 -3.71 0.96
C PHE A 5 -6.58 -4.03 1.26
N LEU A 6 -5.68 -3.21 0.75
CA LEU A 6 -4.24 -3.34 0.94
C LEU A 6 -3.88 -2.61 2.22
N LEU A 7 -3.18 -3.29 3.13
CA LEU A 7 -2.66 -2.72 4.36
C LEU A 7 -1.17 -2.44 4.18
N TRP A 8 -0.78 -1.18 4.30
CA TRP A 8 0.60 -0.73 4.25
C TRP A 8 1.07 -0.24 5.60
N HIS A 9 2.38 -0.33 5.81
CA HIS A 9 3.09 0.42 6.83
C HIS A 9 4.07 1.36 6.16
N THR A 10 3.94 2.65 6.43
CA THR A 10 4.79 3.70 5.88
C THR A 10 5.69 4.24 6.98
N HIS A 11 6.95 4.53 6.65
CA HIS A 11 7.84 5.24 7.56
C HIS A 11 8.67 6.27 6.81
N ASP A 12 8.84 7.43 7.43
CA ASP A 12 9.75 8.45 6.92
C ASP A 12 11.19 8.05 7.22
N LEU A 13 12.02 8.08 6.21
CA LEU A 13 13.44 7.85 6.31
C LEU A 13 14.17 9.15 6.68
N PRO A 14 15.31 9.07 7.39
CA PRO A 14 16.06 10.26 7.81
C PRO A 14 16.57 11.16 6.67
N ASP A 15 16.62 10.65 5.45
CA ASP A 15 17.01 11.38 4.25
C ASP A 15 15.83 12.07 3.53
N GLY A 16 14.62 11.98 4.11
CA GLY A 16 13.40 12.55 3.56
C GLY A 16 12.72 11.65 2.52
N GLY A 17 13.19 10.42 2.33
CA GLY A 17 12.45 9.39 1.60
C GLY A 17 11.31 8.79 2.42
N GLU A 18 10.37 8.13 1.76
CA GLU A 18 9.32 7.31 2.39
C GLU A 18 9.55 5.85 1.97
N ASP A 19 9.60 4.92 2.92
CA ASP A 19 9.48 3.48 2.60
C ASP A 19 8.07 3.03 2.93
N ALA A 20 7.47 2.27 2.01
CA ALA A 20 6.14 1.71 2.18
C ALA A 20 6.22 0.19 2.04
N LYS A 21 5.79 -0.53 3.08
CA LYS A 21 5.79 -2.00 3.13
C LYS A 21 4.37 -2.53 3.11
N LEU A 22 4.06 -3.39 2.13
CA LEU A 22 2.78 -4.10 2.10
C LEU A 22 2.75 -5.17 3.19
N LEU A 23 1.83 -5.04 4.13
CA LEU A 23 1.65 -5.99 5.23
C LEU A 23 0.59 -7.06 4.96
N GLY A 24 -0.36 -6.79 4.07
CA GLY A 24 -1.39 -7.75 3.73
C GLY A 24 -2.46 -7.24 2.77
N VAL A 25 -3.21 -8.19 2.21
CA VAL A 25 -4.35 -7.94 1.33
C VAL A 25 -5.57 -8.60 1.94
N TYR A 26 -6.65 -7.84 2.12
CA TYR A 26 -7.84 -8.26 2.83
C TYR A 26 -9.09 -8.14 1.97
N SER A 27 -10.09 -8.98 2.21
CA SER A 27 -11.37 -8.93 1.50
C SER A 27 -12.32 -7.87 2.06
N SER A 28 -12.00 -7.22 3.18
CA SER A 28 -12.77 -6.11 3.75
C SER A 28 -11.87 -5.19 4.58
N ARG A 29 -12.22 -3.89 4.61
CA ARG A 29 -11.53 -2.88 5.43
C ARG A 29 -11.48 -3.28 6.91
N HIS A 30 -12.59 -3.76 7.46
CA HIS A 30 -12.68 -4.18 8.85
C HIS A 30 -11.67 -5.28 9.22
N LEU A 31 -11.38 -6.22 8.31
CA LEU A 31 -10.38 -7.26 8.56
C LEU A 31 -8.95 -6.69 8.59
N ALA A 32 -8.66 -5.70 7.75
CA ALA A 32 -7.38 -5.00 7.76
C ALA A 32 -7.19 -4.21 9.07
N GLU A 33 -8.19 -3.42 9.47
CA GLU A 33 -8.21 -2.65 10.73
C GLU A 33 -8.00 -3.56 11.94
N LYS A 34 -8.76 -4.65 12.01
CA LYS A 34 -8.61 -5.65 13.08
C LYS A 34 -7.19 -6.20 13.16
N LYS A 35 -6.50 -6.38 12.02
CA LYS A 35 -5.11 -6.85 12.03
C LYS A 35 -4.11 -5.79 12.47
N ILE A 36 -4.37 -4.52 12.19
CA ILE A 36 -3.61 -3.42 12.80
C ILE A 36 -3.69 -3.53 14.31
N GLU A 37 -4.89 -3.63 14.87
CA GLU A 37 -5.11 -3.67 16.32
C GLU A 37 -4.53 -4.92 16.99
N GLU A 38 -4.74 -6.10 16.41
CA GLU A 38 -4.35 -7.37 17.03
C GLU A 38 -2.85 -7.68 16.94
N LYS A 39 -2.22 -7.30 15.82
CA LYS A 39 -0.87 -7.79 15.48
C LYS A 39 0.11 -6.66 15.29
N TYR A 40 -0.24 -5.67 14.48
CA TYR A 40 0.76 -4.74 13.97
C TYR A 40 0.99 -3.54 14.88
N ARG A 41 0.03 -3.09 15.69
CA ARG A 41 0.23 -1.98 16.64
C ARG A 41 1.36 -2.26 17.63
N ASN A 42 1.52 -3.52 18.05
CA ASN A 42 2.61 -3.94 18.93
C ASN A 42 3.97 -4.04 18.21
N LEU A 43 3.95 -4.33 16.90
CA LEU A 43 5.15 -4.41 16.05
C LEU A 43 5.63 -3.03 15.58
N ALA A 44 4.72 -2.12 15.22
CA ALA A 44 5.07 -0.74 14.86
C ALA A 44 5.71 0.00 16.04
N ALA A 45 5.21 -0.23 17.27
CA ALA A 45 5.87 0.29 18.47
C ALA A 45 7.33 -0.20 18.65
N LEU A 46 7.76 -1.26 17.96
CA LEU A 46 9.13 -1.77 17.95
C LEU A 46 9.95 -1.23 16.75
N GLU A 47 9.33 -0.92 15.61
CA GLU A 47 10.03 -0.47 14.39
C GLU A 47 10.12 1.06 14.24
N GLY A 48 9.38 1.85 15.02
CA GLY A 48 9.44 3.32 15.04
C GLY A 48 8.10 3.99 14.68
N ASP A 49 8.07 5.33 14.66
CA ASP A 49 6.87 6.17 14.43
C ASP A 49 6.38 6.12 12.96
N GLY A 50 6.10 4.92 12.45
CA GLY A 50 5.47 4.73 11.14
C GLY A 50 3.95 4.66 11.24
N ASP A 51 3.27 5.04 10.16
CA ASP A 51 1.81 5.03 10.06
C ASP A 51 1.29 3.78 9.35
N PHE A 52 0.00 3.50 9.53
CA PHE A 52 -0.71 2.44 8.82
C PHE A 52 -1.69 3.04 7.82
N VAL A 53 -1.63 2.56 6.57
CA VAL A 53 -2.50 3.01 5.48
C VAL A 53 -3.32 1.83 4.97
N ILE A 54 -4.62 2.04 4.73
CA ILE A 54 -5.51 1.03 4.12
C ILE A 54 -6.13 1.59 2.84
N ASP A 55 -5.68 1.08 1.71
CA ASP A 55 -6.19 1.45 0.39
C ASP A 55 -7.20 0.43 -0.12
N GLU A 56 -8.24 0.89 -0.79
CA GLU A 56 -9.23 0.04 -1.45
C GLU A 56 -8.90 -0.09 -2.94
N TYR A 57 -8.83 -1.31 -3.43
CA TYR A 57 -8.51 -1.65 -4.82
C TYR A 57 -9.59 -2.56 -5.39
N GLU A 58 -10.08 -2.25 -6.58
CA GLU A 58 -10.92 -3.16 -7.35
C GLU A 58 -10.06 -4.27 -7.98
N VAL A 59 -10.47 -5.53 -7.80
CA VAL A 59 -9.78 -6.66 -8.39
C VAL A 59 -9.90 -6.65 -9.91
N ASP A 60 -8.81 -6.99 -10.59
CA ASP A 60 -8.69 -7.01 -12.05
C ASP A 60 -8.88 -5.63 -12.71
N GLN A 61 -8.63 -4.55 -11.95
CA GLN A 61 -8.60 -3.18 -12.44
C GLN A 61 -7.24 -2.53 -12.19
N ASP A 62 -6.89 -1.60 -13.07
CA ASP A 62 -5.72 -0.74 -12.91
C ASP A 62 -6.10 0.44 -11.99
N ASN A 63 -5.90 0.27 -10.68
CA ASN A 63 -6.32 1.23 -9.65
C ASN A 63 -5.33 2.39 -9.43
N TRP A 64 -4.32 2.51 -10.29
CA TRP A 64 -3.35 3.58 -10.24
C TRP A 64 -3.93 4.78 -11.03
N GLU A 65 -4.38 5.82 -10.32
CA GLU A 65 -4.95 7.03 -10.96
C GLU A 65 -3.93 8.16 -11.15
N ASP A 66 -2.64 7.91 -11.00
CA ASP A 66 -1.63 8.97 -11.12
C ASP A 66 -1.03 8.99 -12.53
N ASP A 67 -1.13 10.14 -13.21
CA ASP A 67 -0.63 10.41 -14.58
C ASP A 67 0.92 10.33 -14.70
N SER A 68 1.60 9.79 -13.69
CA SER A 68 3.06 9.82 -13.51
C SER A 68 3.80 8.71 -14.28
N PHE A 69 3.11 7.71 -14.82
CA PHE A 69 3.73 6.71 -15.70
C PHE A 69 3.55 7.11 -17.17
N VAL A 70 4.57 7.75 -17.73
CA VAL A 70 4.66 7.91 -19.19
C VAL A 70 5.14 6.57 -19.75
N ALA A 71 4.28 5.87 -20.48
CA ALA A 71 4.68 4.69 -21.23
C ALA A 71 5.90 5.04 -22.10
N ALA A 72 7.01 4.32 -21.92
CA ALA A 72 8.18 4.48 -22.77
C ALA A 72 7.74 4.32 -24.24
N PRO A 73 8.16 5.21 -25.16
CA PRO A 73 7.72 5.14 -26.54
C PRO A 73 8.03 3.74 -27.08
N ALA A 74 7.01 3.06 -27.61
CA ALA A 74 7.16 1.77 -28.23
C ALA A 74 8.25 1.91 -29.31
N GLY A 75 9.38 1.26 -29.11
CA GLY A 75 10.50 1.29 -30.06
C GLY A 75 9.97 0.87 -31.43
N GLY A 76 9.93 1.82 -32.35
CA GLY A 76 9.56 1.57 -33.74
C GLY A 76 10.58 0.59 -34.31
N ASN A 77 10.12 -0.63 -34.60
CA ASN A 77 10.87 -1.54 -35.46
C ASN A 77 10.86 -0.92 -36.86
N ALA A 78 12.01 -0.34 -37.24
CA ALA A 78 12.33 0.02 -38.61
C ALA A 78 12.60 -1.23 -39.44
#